data_AF-A0A7S4HZF7-F1
#
_entry.id   AF-A0A7S4HZF7-F1
#
_cell.length_a   1.000
_cell.length_b   1.000
_cell.length_c   1.000
_cell.angle_alpha   90.00
_cell.angle_beta   90.00
_cell.angle_gamma   90.00
#
_symmetry.space_group_name_H-M   'P 1'
#
loop_
_entity.id
_entity.type
_entity.pdbx_description
1 polymer ?
#
loop_
_entity_poly.entity_id
_entity_poly.type
_entity_poly.pdbx_seq_one_letter_code
_entity_poly.pdbx_strand_id
1 'polypeptide(L)'
;ENATREPALTLLQFQQLLVGDWNSAVCPVKVAQDADSLGQPLMDYWVSSSHNSYLDGDQLASTSSADMYRRLLLLGCRCIEIDCVNARLTFESPAARIS
;
A
#
# COMPACT_ATOMS: atom_id res chain seq x y z
N GLU A 1 48.60 -6.84 -37.50
CA GLU A 1 48.29 -5.87 -36.44
C GLU A 1 46.91 -6.20 -35.87
N ASN A 2 46.90 -6.66 -34.63
CA ASN A 2 45.70 -7.15 -33.96
C ASN A 2 44.93 -5.93 -33.44
N ALA A 3 44.04 -5.38 -34.26
CA ALA A 3 43.16 -4.29 -33.85
C ALA A 3 42.26 -4.79 -32.72
N THR A 4 42.56 -4.36 -31.50
CA THR A 4 41.72 -4.58 -30.31
C THR A 4 40.35 -3.97 -30.59
N ARG A 5 39.40 -4.80 -31.01
CA ARG A 5 38.01 -4.38 -31.22
C ARG A 5 37.50 -3.81 -29.90
N GLU A 6 37.12 -2.53 -29.92
CA GLU A 6 36.35 -1.88 -28.87
C GLU A 6 35.18 -2.78 -28.46
N PRO A 7 34.93 -2.99 -27.15
CA PRO A 7 33.81 -3.80 -26.71
C PRO A 7 32.49 -3.11 -27.11
N ALA A 8 31.88 -3.57 -28.20
CA ALA A 8 30.61 -3.05 -28.69
C ALA A 8 29.44 -3.89 -28.17
N LEU A 9 28.41 -3.22 -27.64
CA LEU A 9 27.15 -3.87 -27.27
C LEU A 9 26.36 -4.25 -28.53
N THR A 10 25.85 -5.48 -28.55
CA THR A 10 24.81 -5.88 -29.51
C THR A 10 23.48 -5.19 -29.18
N LEU A 11 22.56 -5.11 -30.15
CA LEU A 11 21.21 -4.59 -29.91
C LEU A 11 20.50 -5.31 -28.76
N LEU A 12 20.66 -6.64 -28.66
CA LEU A 12 20.09 -7.43 -27.57
C LEU A 12 20.67 -7.02 -26.21
N GLN A 13 21.99 -6.83 -26.12
CA GLN A 13 22.64 -6.39 -24.88
C GLN A 13 22.22 -4.97 -24.49
N PHE A 14 22.03 -4.09 -25.47
CA PHE A 14 21.50 -2.74 -25.22
C PHE A 14 20.06 -2.77 -24.71
N GLN A 15 19.20 -3.60 -25.32
CA GLN A 15 17.82 -3.81 -24.86
C GLN A 15 17.78 -4.38 -23.43
N GLN A 16 18.64 -5.34 -23.11
CA GLN A 16 18.79 -5.90 -21.77
C GLN A 16 19.21 -4.84 -20.74
N LEU A 17 20.07 -3.89 -21.14
CA LEU A 17 20.49 -2.79 -20.28
C LEU A 17 19.34 -1.81 -20.01
N LEU A 18 18.53 -1.50 -21.02
CA LEU A 18 17.38 -0.60 -20.87
C LEU A 18 16.31 -1.15 -19.91
N VAL A 19 16.06 -2.46 -19.94
CA VAL A 19 15.04 -3.10 -19.09
C VAL A 19 15.60 -3.69 -17.79
N GLY A 20 16.91 -3.63 -17.60
CA GLY A 20 17.57 -4.18 -16.43
C GLY A 20 17.29 -3.36 -15.17
N ASP A 21 17.37 -4.01 -14.01
CA ASP A 21 17.08 -3.41 -12.70
C ASP A 21 17.93 -2.15 -12.41
N TRP A 22 19.12 -2.06 -12.99
CA TRP A 22 20.02 -0.90 -12.92
C TRP A 22 19.43 0.38 -13.52
N ASN A 23 18.52 0.23 -14.48
CA ASN A 23 17.80 1.33 -15.13
C ASN A 23 16.36 1.47 -14.62
N SER A 24 16.06 0.90 -13.44
CA SER A 24 14.78 1.13 -12.78
C SER A 24 14.59 2.61 -12.46
N ALA A 25 13.42 3.15 -12.80
CA ALA A 25 13.03 4.51 -12.39
C ALA A 25 12.85 4.65 -10.86
N VAL A 26 12.72 3.52 -10.16
CA VAL A 26 12.54 3.46 -8.71
C VAL A 26 13.84 2.99 -8.06
N CYS A 27 14.37 3.78 -7.13
CA CYS A 27 15.52 3.41 -6.31
C CYS A 27 15.07 2.48 -5.16
N PRO A 28 15.40 1.18 -5.16
CA PRO A 28 14.88 0.23 -4.17
C PRO A 28 15.35 0.56 -2.74
N VAL A 29 16.57 1.10 -2.61
CA VAL A 29 17.21 1.40 -1.31
C VAL A 29 16.46 2.49 -0.53
N LYS A 30 15.79 3.43 -1.21
CA LYS A 30 15.02 4.49 -0.54
C LYS A 30 13.64 4.04 -0.05
N VAL A 31 13.23 2.80 -0.35
CA VAL A 31 11.91 2.27 0.02
C VAL A 31 11.96 1.51 1.34
N ALA A 32 13.13 1.02 1.76
CA ALA A 32 13.30 0.35 3.04
C ALA A 32 13.36 1.40 4.17
N GLN A 33 12.37 1.37 5.05
CA GLN A 33 12.30 2.23 6.22
C GLN A 33 13.41 1.83 7.19
N ASP A 34 14.31 2.76 7.52
CA ASP A 34 15.39 2.53 8.47
C ASP A 34 14.80 2.41 9.89
N ALA A 35 15.00 1.28 10.56
CA ALA A 35 14.47 1.05 11.91
C ALA A 35 15.05 2.06 12.92
N ASP A 36 16.26 2.56 12.67
CA ASP A 36 16.92 3.56 13.52
C ASP A 36 16.28 4.95 13.38
N SER A 37 15.42 5.17 12.36
CA SER A 37 14.70 6.42 12.15
C SER A 37 13.40 6.56 12.96
N LEU A 38 12.99 5.54 13.73
CA LEU A 38 11.71 5.49 14.47
C LEU A 38 11.80 6.00 15.93
N GLY A 39 12.84 6.79 16.26
CA GLY A 39 13.07 7.30 17.62
C GLY A 39 12.46 8.66 17.97
N GLN A 40 11.84 9.36 17.01
CA GLN A 40 11.23 10.67 17.24
C GLN A 40 9.82 10.56 17.84
N PRO A 41 9.24 11.64 18.38
CA PRO A 41 7.82 11.67 18.75
C PRO A 41 6.87 11.31 17.58
N LEU A 42 5.71 10.72 17.89
CA LEU A 42 4.74 10.27 16.87
C LEU A 42 4.29 11.38 15.89
N MET A 43 4.22 12.61 16.38
CA MET A 43 3.84 13.79 15.61
C MET A 43 4.82 14.18 14.50
N ASP A 44 6.02 13.61 14.48
CA ASP A 44 7.04 13.86 13.47
C ASP A 44 6.95 12.89 12.28
N TYR A 45 5.96 11.98 12.27
CA TYR A 45 5.77 10.98 11.23
C TYR A 45 4.48 11.19 10.44
N TRP A 46 4.55 10.94 9.15
CA TRP A 46 3.35 10.71 8.33
C TRP A 46 2.77 9.33 8.64
N VAL A 47 1.48 9.29 8.97
CA VAL A 47 0.77 8.04 9.32
C VAL A 47 -0.28 7.72 8.26
N SER A 48 -0.11 6.60 7.57
CA SER A 48 -1.13 6.08 6.65
C SER A 48 -2.41 5.75 7.42
N SER A 49 -3.50 6.47 7.11
CA SER A 49 -4.74 6.47 7.88
C SER A 49 -5.93 6.28 6.95
N SER A 50 -6.99 5.62 7.45
CA SER A 50 -8.23 5.37 6.71
C SER A 50 -9.42 5.96 7.47
N HIS A 51 -10.33 6.57 6.72
CA HIS A 51 -11.62 7.07 7.19
C HIS A 51 -12.72 6.10 6.75
N ASN A 52 -13.72 5.87 7.61
CA ASN A 52 -14.86 4.98 7.38
C ASN A 52 -14.39 3.60 6.93
N SER A 53 -13.42 3.06 7.67
CA SER A 53 -12.65 1.87 7.32
C SER A 53 -13.47 0.60 7.15
N TYR A 54 -14.73 0.61 7.59
CA TYR A 54 -15.68 -0.47 7.40
C TYR A 54 -16.32 -0.49 6.00
N LEU A 55 -16.37 0.62 5.27
CA LEU A 55 -17.06 0.69 3.97
C LEU A 55 -16.25 0.01 2.87
N ASP A 56 -16.91 -0.84 2.07
CA ASP A 56 -16.33 -1.49 0.89
C ASP A 56 -16.56 -0.70 -0.42
N GLY A 57 -17.27 0.42 -0.36
CA GLY A 57 -17.58 1.22 -1.54
C GLY A 57 -17.89 2.68 -1.23
N ASP A 58 -18.93 3.21 -1.87
CA ASP A 58 -19.37 4.59 -1.70
C ASP A 58 -19.91 4.89 -0.28
N GLN A 59 -19.99 6.17 0.05
CA GLN A 59 -20.35 6.65 1.40
C GLN A 59 -21.82 6.44 1.79
N LEU A 60 -22.72 6.19 0.83
CA LEU A 60 -24.17 6.25 1.06
C LEU A 60 -24.87 4.90 0.93
N ALA A 61 -24.49 4.10 -0.06
CA ALA A 61 -25.22 2.91 -0.47
C ALA A 61 -24.40 1.62 -0.34
N SER A 62 -23.08 1.72 -0.12
CA SER A 62 -22.22 0.54 0.00
C SER A 62 -22.42 -0.19 1.32
N THR A 63 -21.88 -1.41 1.37
CA THR A 63 -21.94 -2.27 2.54
C THR A 63 -20.76 -2.03 3.48
N SER A 64 -20.99 -2.26 4.76
CA SER A 64 -19.92 -2.40 5.75
C SER A 64 -19.38 -3.84 5.73
N SER A 65 -18.07 -4.02 5.90
CA SER A 65 -17.43 -5.33 5.96
C SER A 65 -16.25 -5.33 6.93
N ALA A 66 -16.17 -6.37 7.75
CA ALA A 66 -15.02 -6.60 8.62
C ALA A 66 -13.72 -6.87 7.83
N ASP A 67 -13.83 -7.40 6.61
CA ASP A 67 -12.68 -7.70 5.76
C ASP A 67 -11.95 -6.44 5.27
N MET A 68 -12.64 -5.29 5.24
CA MET A 68 -12.01 -4.02 4.88
C MET A 68 -10.93 -3.60 5.87
N TYR A 69 -11.14 -3.82 7.17
CA TYR A 69 -10.10 -3.60 8.18
C TYR A 69 -8.86 -4.47 7.93
N ARG A 70 -9.07 -5.77 7.63
CA ARG A 70 -7.97 -6.68 7.30
C ARG A 70 -7.19 -6.18 6.09
N ARG A 71 -7.89 -5.80 5.02
CA ARG A 71 -7.28 -5.30 3.78
C ARG A 71 -6.45 -4.04 4.02
N LEU A 72 -7.00 -3.05 4.72
CA LEU A 72 -6.32 -1.79 5.01
C LEU A 72 -5.05 -2.01 5.83
N LEU A 73 -5.12 -2.86 6.86
CA LEU A 73 -3.96 -3.20 7.68
C LEU A 73 -2.87 -3.93 6.87
N LEU A 74 -3.24 -4.84 5.96
CA LEU A 74 -2.29 -5.52 5.06
C LEU A 74 -1.65 -4.56 4.04
N LEU A 75 -2.36 -3.52 3.61
CA LEU A 75 -1.84 -2.46 2.75
C LEU A 75 -0.93 -1.45 3.48
N GLY A 76 -0.69 -1.65 4.78
CA GLY A 76 0.19 -0.79 5.58
C GLY A 76 -0.52 0.36 6.30
N CYS A 77 -1.85 0.47 6.22
CA CYS A 77 -2.60 1.43 7.02
C CYS A 77 -2.35 1.20 8.52
N ARG A 78 -2.11 2.27 9.28
CA ARG A 78 -1.77 2.24 10.72
C ARG A 78 -2.84 2.89 11.60
N CYS A 79 -3.83 3.55 11.01
CA CYS A 79 -4.96 4.17 11.72
C CYS A 79 -6.27 3.84 11.00
N ILE A 80 -7.26 3.33 11.75
CA ILE A 80 -8.56 2.89 11.24
C ILE A 80 -9.69 3.49 12.07
N GLU A 81 -10.86 3.64 11.46
CA GLU A 81 -12.05 4.21 12.08
C GLU A 81 -13.14 3.15 12.30
N ILE A 82 -13.79 3.21 13.46
CA ILE A 82 -14.84 2.28 13.89
C ILE A 82 -16.02 3.09 14.40
N ASP A 83 -17.08 3.13 13.60
CA ASP A 83 -18.32 3.83 13.93
C ASP A 83 -19.29 2.86 14.63
N CYS A 84 -19.40 3.02 15.95
CA CYS A 84 -20.20 2.15 16.78
C CYS A 84 -21.66 2.60 16.84
N VAL A 85 -22.58 1.71 16.51
CA VAL A 85 -24.03 1.92 16.65
C VAL A 85 -24.64 0.90 17.62
N ASN A 86 -25.70 1.31 18.33
CA ASN A 86 -26.44 0.41 19.19
C ASN A 86 -27.17 -0.65 18.36
N ALA A 87 -26.88 -1.93 18.60
CA ALA A 87 -27.62 -3.01 17.96
C ALA A 87 -29.06 -3.06 18.48
N ARG A 88 -30.03 -3.07 17.56
CA ARG A 88 -31.38 -3.51 17.90
C ARG A 88 -31.37 -5.03 17.85
N LEU A 89 -31.44 -5.68 19.03
CA LEU A 89 -31.56 -7.14 19.13
C LEU A 89 -32.96 -7.57 18.69
N THR A 90 -33.26 -7.49 17.39
CA THR A 90 -34.41 -8.16 16.80
C THR A 90 -33.96 -9.56 16.37
N PHE A 91 -34.78 -10.58 16.65
CA PHE A 91 -34.47 -11.99 16.33
C PHE A 91 -34.30 -12.29 14.82
N GLU A 92 -34.54 -11.30 13.96
CA GLU A 92 -34.16 -11.32 12.55
C GLU A 92 -32.99 -10.36 12.35
N SER A 93 -31.83 -10.91 12.03
CA SER A 93 -30.61 -10.15 11.72
C SER A 93 -30.40 -10.11 10.20
N PRO A 94 -30.82 -9.05 9.49
CA PRO A 94 -30.18 -8.70 8.24
C PRO A 94 -29.00 -7.78 8.55
N ALA A 95 -27.88 -8.05 7.88
CA ALA A 95 -26.62 -7.33 7.93
C ALA A 95 -26.72 -5.86 8.36
N ALA A 96 -25.81 -5.45 9.24
CA ALA A 96 -25.64 -4.08 9.71
C ALA A 96 -25.40 -3.12 8.53
N ARG A 97 -26.51 -2.64 7.95
CA ARG A 97 -26.51 -1.54 6.99
C ARG A 97 -26.33 -0.28 7.82
N ILE A 98 -25.10 0.21 7.85
CA ILE A 98 -24.81 1.54 8.37
C ILE A 98 -25.24 2.48 7.23
N SER A 99 -26.43 3.07 7.38
CA SER A 99 -26.89 4.22 6.59
C SER A 99 -27.03 5.43 7.50
#